data_AF-A0A6G3XN05-F1
#
_entry.id   AF-A0A6G3XN05-F1
#
_cell.length_a   1.000
_cell.length_b   1.000
_cell.length_c   1.000
_cell.angle_alpha   90.00
_cell.angle_beta   90.00
_cell.angle_gamma   90.00
#
_symmetry.space_group_name_H-M   'P 1'
#
loop_
_entity.id
_entity.type
_entity.pdbx_description
1 polymer ?
#
loop_
_entity_poly.entity_id
_entity_poly.type
_entity_poly.pdbx_seq_one_letter_code
_entity_poly.pdbx_strand_id
1 'polypeptide(L)'
;PFPVIDNDELAKLIHINADGDMPGMKAATLSGLYRVGGGGEALAARIEQICAEVDAAIEDGARLVVLSDRHSDAEHAPIPSLLLTSAVHHHLIRT
;
A
#
# COMPACT_ATOMS: atom_id res chain seq x y z
N PRO A 1 22.82 -1.44 -5.91
CA PRO A 1 21.56 -1.61 -5.15
C PRO A 1 20.69 -2.70 -5.75
N PHE A 2 20.10 -3.57 -4.92
CA PHE A 2 19.26 -4.69 -5.34
C PHE A 2 17.82 -4.43 -4.85
N PRO A 3 16.78 -4.59 -5.70
CA PRO A 3 15.40 -4.22 -5.38
C PRO A 3 14.66 -5.30 -4.57
N VAL A 4 15.39 -6.08 -3.76
CA VAL A 4 14.83 -7.13 -2.91
C VAL A 4 15.36 -6.88 -1.52
N ILE A 5 14.43 -6.81 -0.57
CA ILE A 5 14.71 -6.58 0.84
C ILE A 5 14.07 -7.66 1.68
N ASP A 6 14.67 -7.96 2.83
CA ASP A 6 14.09 -8.88 3.81
C ASP A 6 13.08 -8.20 4.75
N ASN A 7 12.52 -8.98 5.69
CA ASN A 7 11.55 -8.47 6.65
C ASN A 7 12.13 -7.46 7.65
N ASP A 8 13.40 -7.61 8.03
CA ASP A 8 14.05 -6.73 8.99
C ASP A 8 14.39 -5.39 8.33
N GLU A 9 14.82 -5.41 7.07
CA GLU A 9 15.00 -4.23 6.23
C GLU A 9 13.68 -3.49 5.97
N LEU A 10 12.60 -4.23 5.66
CA LEU A 10 11.27 -3.63 5.51
C LEU A 10 10.79 -2.99 6.82
N ALA A 11 10.98 -3.65 7.96
CA ALA A 11 10.59 -3.10 9.27
C ALA A 11 11.32 -1.78 9.57
N LYS A 12 12.61 -1.68 9.22
CA LYS A 12 13.37 -0.42 9.34
C LYS A 12 12.76 0.69 8.49
N LEU A 13 12.34 0.39 7.26
CA LEU A 13 11.71 1.39 6.39
C LEU A 13 10.34 1.85 6.90
N ILE A 14 9.52 0.93 7.41
CA ILE A 14 8.19 1.26 7.96
C ILE A 14 8.32 2.15 9.21
N HIS A 15 9.31 1.89 10.06
CA HIS A 15 9.51 2.59 11.32
C HIS A 15 10.59 3.66 11.27
N ILE A 16 11.06 4.04 10.08
CA ILE A 16 12.20 4.95 9.90
C ILE A 16 11.96 6.33 10.55
N ASN A 17 10.72 6.78 10.64
CA ASN A 17 10.35 8.06 11.27
C ASN A 17 9.54 7.84 12.57
N ALA A 18 9.77 6.75 13.30
CA ALA A 18 9.04 6.46 14.54
C ALA A 18 9.28 7.52 15.64
N ASP A 19 10.48 8.10 15.69
CA ASP A 19 10.86 9.11 16.68
C ASP A 19 10.50 10.55 16.24
N GLY A 20 10.00 10.73 15.01
CA GLY A 20 9.54 12.02 14.47
C GLY A 20 10.66 12.97 14.03
N ASP A 21 11.92 12.54 14.03
CA ASP A 21 13.11 13.32 13.67
C ASP A 21 13.46 13.27 12.17
N MET A 22 12.78 12.40 11.40
CA MET A 22 12.94 12.25 9.95
C MET A 22 11.61 12.47 9.21
N PRO A 23 11.01 13.68 9.25
CA PRO A 23 9.70 13.96 8.66
C PRO A 23 9.63 13.66 7.16
N GLY A 24 10.75 13.70 6.44
CA GLY A 24 10.85 13.32 5.02
C GLY A 24 10.79 11.82 4.74
N MET A 25 10.72 10.98 5.77
CA MET A 25 10.75 9.52 5.66
C MET A 25 9.47 8.86 6.20
N LYS A 26 8.38 9.61 6.37
CA LYS A 26 7.10 9.04 6.84
C LYS A 26 6.63 7.94 5.87
N ALA A 27 6.38 6.75 6.41
CA ALA A 27 5.89 5.60 5.69
C ALA A 27 4.39 5.38 5.94
N ALA A 28 3.66 4.93 4.92
CA ALA A 28 2.27 4.50 5.00
C ALA A 28 2.13 3.08 4.44
N THR A 29 1.58 2.18 5.25
CA THR A 29 1.30 0.80 4.83
C THR A 29 -0.19 0.65 4.53
N LEU A 30 -0.53 0.30 3.30
CA LEU A 30 -1.90 0.21 2.81
C LEU A 30 -2.23 -1.23 2.41
N SER A 31 -3.38 -1.72 2.85
CA SER A 31 -3.79 -3.10 2.65
C SER A 31 -4.45 -3.31 1.29
N GLY A 32 -3.84 -4.13 0.44
CA GLY A 32 -4.39 -4.57 -0.83
C GLY A 32 -5.34 -5.77 -0.70
N LEU A 33 -6.16 -5.83 0.36
CA LEU A 33 -7.13 -6.91 0.58
C LEU A 33 -8.56 -6.46 0.26
N TYR A 34 -9.37 -7.35 -0.30
CA TYR A 34 -10.78 -7.10 -0.59
C TYR A 34 -11.66 -8.27 -0.14
N ARG A 35 -12.94 -8.00 0.13
CA ARG A 35 -13.88 -9.05 0.56
C ARG A 35 -14.21 -10.01 -0.58
N VAL A 36 -13.94 -11.29 -0.38
CA VAL A 36 -14.14 -12.33 -1.41
C VAL A 36 -15.60 -12.49 -1.81
N GLY A 37 -16.52 -12.35 -0.84
CA GLY A 37 -17.96 -12.50 -1.08
C GLY A 37 -18.54 -11.44 -2.02
N GLY A 38 -17.85 -10.31 -2.23
CA GLY A 38 -18.27 -9.26 -3.17
C GLY A 38 -17.68 -9.41 -4.58
N GLY A 39 -16.87 -10.44 -4.84
CA GLY A 39 -16.35 -10.75 -6.17
C GLY A 39 -15.63 -9.59 -6.86
N GLY A 40 -15.82 -9.49 -8.18
CA GLY A 40 -15.15 -8.48 -9.02
C GLY A 40 -15.53 -7.03 -8.68
N GLU A 41 -16.75 -6.79 -8.19
CA GLU A 41 -17.18 -5.45 -7.77
C GLU A 41 -16.43 -5.00 -6.50
N ALA A 42 -16.27 -5.90 -5.53
CA ALA A 42 -15.47 -5.60 -4.34
C ALA A 42 -13.99 -5.40 -4.66
N LEU A 43 -13.45 -6.15 -5.63
CA LEU A 43 -12.10 -5.94 -6.14
C LEU A 43 -11.95 -4.54 -6.77
N ALA A 44 -12.86 -4.16 -7.68
CA ALA A 44 -12.82 -2.85 -8.33
C ALA A 44 -12.95 -1.70 -7.32
N ALA A 45 -13.91 -1.81 -6.39
CA ALA A 45 -14.09 -0.83 -5.32
C ALA A 45 -12.85 -0.71 -4.43
N ARG A 46 -12.19 -1.83 -4.10
CA ARG A 46 -10.96 -1.78 -3.30
C ARG A 46 -9.82 -1.08 -4.04
N ILE A 47 -9.71 -1.25 -5.36
CA ILE A 47 -8.71 -0.54 -6.18
C ILE A 47 -8.95 0.97 -6.14
N GLU A 48 -10.20 1.42 -6.28
CA GLU A 48 -10.53 2.85 -6.19
C GLU A 48 -10.23 3.42 -4.80
N GLN A 49 -10.60 2.67 -3.75
CA GLN A 49 -10.35 3.06 -2.36
C GLN A 49 -8.86 3.19 -2.06
N ILE A 50 -8.03 2.22 -2.46
CA ILE A 50 -6.60 2.27 -2.16
C ILE A 50 -5.91 3.41 -2.91
N CYS A 51 -6.35 3.77 -4.12
CA CYS A 51 -5.84 4.95 -4.81
C CYS A 51 -6.13 6.24 -4.02
N ALA A 52 -7.35 6.40 -3.50
CA ALA A 52 -7.70 7.55 -2.66
C ALA A 52 -6.95 7.55 -1.31
N GLU A 53 -6.74 6.37 -0.71
CA GLU A 53 -5.93 6.23 0.51
C GLU A 53 -4.46 6.61 0.29
N VAL A 54 -3.92 6.29 -0.89
CA VAL A 54 -2.56 6.70 -1.27
C VAL A 54 -2.48 8.22 -1.39
N ASP A 55 -3.43 8.86 -2.05
CA ASP A 55 -3.47 10.34 -2.17
C ASP A 55 -3.50 10.98 -0.78
N ALA A 56 -4.42 10.52 0.08
CA ALA A 56 -4.53 11.01 1.45
C ALA A 56 -3.26 10.78 2.27
N ALA A 57 -2.60 9.63 2.12
CA ALA A 57 -1.33 9.35 2.79
C ALA A 57 -0.23 10.32 2.33
N ILE A 58 -0.15 10.63 1.03
CA ILE A 58 0.83 11.57 0.48
C ILE A 58 0.57 13.00 0.96
N GLU A 59 -0.71 13.43 1.00
CA GLU A 59 -1.14 14.71 1.55
C GLU A 59 -0.79 14.83 3.04
N ASP A 60 -0.92 13.73 3.80
CA ASP A 60 -0.49 13.62 5.20
C ASP A 60 1.04 13.47 5.35
N GLY A 61 1.80 13.66 4.27
CA GLY A 61 3.26 13.74 4.28
C GLY A 61 3.99 12.42 4.10
N ALA A 62 3.30 11.32 3.76
CA ALA A 62 3.98 10.07 3.43
C ALA A 62 4.90 10.27 2.20
N ARG A 63 6.08 9.66 2.28
CA ARG A 63 7.10 9.62 1.22
C ARG A 63 7.48 8.19 0.86
N LEU A 64 7.11 7.23 1.69
CA LEU A 64 7.20 5.79 1.42
C LEU A 64 5.79 5.18 1.48
N VAL A 65 5.36 4.51 0.42
CA VAL A 65 4.10 3.76 0.40
C VAL A 65 4.41 2.27 0.30
N VAL A 66 3.89 1.50 1.25
CA VAL A 66 4.01 0.04 1.30
C VAL A 66 2.65 -0.56 0.96
N LEU A 67 2.52 -1.12 -0.23
CA LEU A 67 1.33 -1.87 -0.65
C LEU A 67 1.47 -3.30 -0.13
N SER A 68 0.53 -3.75 0.70
CA SER A 68 0.65 -5.03 1.40
C SER A 68 -0.59 -5.89 1.22
N ASP A 69 -0.38 -7.14 0.82
CA ASP A 69 -1.38 -8.20 0.79
C ASP A 69 -1.29 -9.12 2.02
N ARG A 70 -0.53 -8.71 3.05
CA ARG A 70 -0.42 -9.43 4.32
C ARG A 70 -1.77 -9.50 5.02
N HIS A 71 -1.96 -10.56 5.81
CA HIS A 71 -3.17 -10.86 6.58
C HIS A 71 -4.39 -11.24 5.73
N SER A 72 -4.18 -11.81 4.54
CA SER A 72 -5.26 -12.48 3.82
C SER A 72 -5.83 -13.64 4.64
N ASP A 73 -7.14 -13.82 4.54
CA ASP A 73 -7.89 -14.85 5.25
C ASP A 73 -9.04 -15.38 4.38
N ALA A 74 -9.94 -16.18 4.97
CA ALA A 74 -11.07 -16.76 4.25
C ALA A 74 -12.07 -15.71 3.72
N GLU A 75 -12.12 -14.53 4.34
CA GLU A 75 -13.04 -13.44 4.00
C GLU A 75 -12.37 -12.36 3.13
N HIS A 76 -11.04 -12.24 3.20
CA HIS A 76 -10.25 -11.20 2.54
C HIS A 76 -9.19 -11.78 1.61
N ALA A 77 -9.44 -11.68 0.30
CA ALA A 77 -8.46 -12.09 -0.71
C ALA A 77 -7.46 -10.97 -1.01
N PRO A 78 -6.23 -11.34 -1.39
CA PRO A 78 -5.25 -10.38 -1.88
C PRO A 78 -5.59 -9.92 -3.30
N ILE A 79 -5.48 -8.62 -3.55
CA ILE A 79 -5.39 -8.09 -4.91
C ILE A 79 -4.06 -8.58 -5.51
N PRO A 80 -4.05 -9.16 -6.72
CA PRO A 80 -2.80 -9.56 -7.38
C PRO A 80 -1.79 -8.41 -7.39
N SER A 81 -0.58 -8.65 -6.89
CA SER A 81 0.42 -7.60 -6.63
C SER A 81 0.75 -6.74 -7.86
N LEU A 82 0.78 -7.33 -9.06
CA LEU A 82 0.98 -6.61 -10.31
C LEU A 82 -0.18 -5.68 -10.66
N LEU A 83 -1.43 -6.10 -10.40
CA LEU A 83 -2.61 -5.27 -10.60
C LEU A 83 -2.62 -4.12 -9.60
N LEU A 84 -2.38 -4.42 -8.32
CA LEU A 84 -2.33 -3.42 -7.26
C LEU A 84 -1.25 -2.35 -7.53
N THR A 85 -0.03 -2.81 -7.84
CA THR A 85 1.09 -1.91 -8.12
C THR A 85 0.83 -1.07 -9.37
N SER A 86 0.32 -1.67 -10.46
CA SER A 86 0.06 -0.92 -11.69
C SER A 86 -1.07 0.10 -11.50
N ALA A 87 -2.16 -0.25 -10.82
CA ALA A 87 -3.26 0.68 -10.55
C ALA A 87 -2.78 1.91 -9.77
N VAL A 88 -2.07 1.71 -8.64
CA VAL A 88 -1.53 2.81 -7.82
C VAL A 88 -0.50 3.62 -8.59
N HIS A 89 0.43 2.96 -9.29
CA HIS A 89 1.46 3.66 -10.07
C HIS A 89 0.86 4.53 -11.18
N HIS A 90 -0.08 4.01 -11.95
CA HIS A 90 -0.74 4.77 -13.02
C HIS A 90 -1.66 5.87 -12.47
N HIS A 91 -2.31 5.65 -11.32
CA HIS A 91 -3.07 6.69 -10.63
C HIS A 91 -2.18 7.88 -10.28
N LEU A 92 -1.06 7.64 -9.60
CA LEU A 92 -0.11 8.68 -9.18
C LEU A 92 0.57 9.43 -10.33
N ILE A 93 0.65 8.86 -11.53
CA ILE A 93 1.16 9.56 -12.73
C ILE A 93 0.12 10.57 -13.27
N ARG A 94 -1.17 10.33 -13.02
CA ARG A 94 -2.28 11.11 -13.56
C ARG A 94 -2.75 12.24 -12.65
N THR A 95 -2.41 12.17 -11.37
CA THR A 95 -2.75 13.16 -10.33
C THR A 95 -1.71 14.27 -10.27
#